data_AF-A0A3R6VSA3-F1
#
_entry.id   AF-A0A3R6VSA3-F1
#
_cell.length_a   1.000
_cell.length_b   1.000
_cell.length_c   1.000
_cell.angle_alpha   90.00
_cell.angle_beta   90.00
_cell.angle_gamma   90.00
#
_symmetry.space_group_name_H-M   'P 1'
#
loop_
_entity.id
_entity.type
_entity.pdbx_description
1 polymer ?
#
loop_
_entity_poly.entity_id
_entity_poly.type
_entity_poly.pdbx_seq_one_letter_code
_entity_poly.pdbx_strand_id
1 'polypeptide(L)'
;MAMMNEMEYRTIGSALAGGYRAAVYCRLSKDDDLQGESASIANQRDMLEKYCEKQGWEVVAVYQDDGFTGLNMERPDLQRMLRAIERRQINLVITKDLSRLGRNYLQTGHLIEDFFPRNGVRYIAMNDGIDTLRDNNDIAPFKNILNEMYSKDISKKVHSSYLLKAQKGQFTGCLAPFGYRKDPEDKNHLLIDEETAPIVRLIFGYALNGHGPNYIRRRLEKEKIPCPTWWNRERGLRNTRTK
;
A
#
# COMPACT_ATOMS: atom_id res chain seq x y z
N MET A 1 -15.61 4.52 -11.70
CA MET A 1 -15.47 5.42 -10.54
C MET A 1 -14.59 6.56 -11.00
N ALA A 2 -15.19 7.72 -11.26
CA ALA A 2 -14.62 8.77 -12.11
C ALA A 2 -13.35 9.37 -11.50
N MET A 3 -12.26 9.38 -12.29
CA MET A 3 -11.07 10.17 -11.98
C MET A 3 -11.43 11.64 -12.20
N MET A 4 -11.50 12.40 -11.12
CA MET A 4 -11.70 13.85 -11.14
C MET A 4 -10.42 14.54 -11.64
N ASN A 5 -10.59 15.55 -12.47
CA ASN A 5 -9.54 16.16 -13.30
C ASN A 5 -8.71 17.16 -12.48
N GLU A 6 -7.40 17.31 -12.74
CA GLU A 6 -6.50 18.24 -12.01
C GLU A 6 -6.98 19.70 -12.04
N MET A 7 -7.80 20.08 -13.03
CA MET A 7 -8.44 21.39 -13.08
C MET A 7 -9.50 21.60 -11.99
N GLU A 8 -10.26 20.56 -11.60
CA GLU A 8 -11.26 20.67 -10.52
C GLU A 8 -10.60 20.95 -9.17
N TYR A 9 -9.40 20.41 -8.93
CA TYR A 9 -8.61 20.72 -7.73
C TYR A 9 -8.21 22.19 -7.66
N ARG A 10 -7.85 22.81 -8.80
CA ARG A 10 -7.53 24.25 -8.85
C ARG A 10 -8.76 25.13 -8.66
N THR A 11 -9.92 24.71 -9.16
CA THR A 11 -11.18 25.46 -8.99
C THR A 11 -11.69 25.41 -7.54
N ILE A 12 -11.47 24.32 -6.81
CA ILE A 12 -11.75 24.24 -5.36
C ILE A 12 -10.85 25.22 -4.57
N GLY A 13 -9.59 25.40 -4.98
CA GLY A 13 -8.67 26.38 -4.39
C GLY A 13 -9.13 27.84 -4.53
N SER A 14 -9.99 28.15 -5.50
CA SER A 14 -10.54 29.49 -5.74
C SER A 14 -11.88 29.74 -5.05
N ALA A 15 -12.61 28.69 -4.63
CA ALA A 15 -13.96 28.81 -4.07
C ALA A 15 -13.98 29.11 -2.56
N LEU A 16 -12.83 29.09 -1.87
CA LEU A 16 -12.68 29.45 -0.45
C LEU A 16 -12.24 30.91 -0.27
N ALA A 17 -12.93 31.84 -0.91
CA ALA A 17 -12.74 33.29 -0.71
C ALA A 17 -13.27 33.78 0.67
N GLY A 18 -12.95 33.07 1.75
CA GLY A 18 -13.41 33.37 3.10
C GLY A 18 -12.64 32.63 4.20
N GLY A 19 -11.35 32.93 4.34
CA GLY A 19 -10.54 32.62 5.53
C GLY A 19 -10.12 31.15 5.73
N TYR A 20 -8.93 30.96 6.30
CA TYR A 20 -8.57 29.67 6.89
C TYR A 20 -9.11 29.59 8.32
N ARG A 21 -9.88 28.53 8.58
CA ARG A 21 -10.39 28.10 9.88
C ARG A 21 -9.47 27.01 10.41
N ALA A 22 -8.53 27.44 11.23
CA ALA A 22 -7.45 26.66 11.80
C ALA A 22 -7.90 25.88 13.03
N ALA A 23 -7.51 24.61 13.07
CA ALA A 23 -7.48 23.78 14.27
C ALA A 23 -6.04 23.65 14.74
N VAL A 24 -5.79 24.05 15.99
CA VAL A 24 -4.50 23.86 16.65
C VAL A 24 -4.53 22.51 17.37
N TYR A 25 -3.59 21.63 17.05
CA TYR A 25 -3.47 20.34 17.74
C TYR A 25 -2.17 20.25 18.55
N CYS A 26 -2.33 20.08 19.86
CA CYS A 26 -1.24 19.97 20.82
C CYS A 26 -1.25 18.58 21.47
N ARG A 27 -0.06 17.99 21.67
CA ARG A 27 0.10 16.69 22.35
C ARG A 27 1.29 16.69 23.28
N LEU A 28 1.12 16.17 24.49
CA LEU A 28 2.22 15.88 25.41
C LEU A 28 2.49 14.36 25.44
N SER A 29 3.76 13.97 25.39
CA SER A 29 4.16 12.57 25.59
C SER A 29 4.35 12.32 27.08
N LYS A 30 4.02 11.12 27.57
CA LYS A 30 4.39 10.69 28.94
C LYS A 30 5.89 10.83 29.26
N ASP A 31 6.76 10.76 28.25
CA ASP A 31 8.21 10.92 28.44
C ASP A 31 8.65 12.39 28.62
N ASP A 32 7.78 13.36 28.28
CA ASP A 32 8.07 14.81 28.38
C ASP A 32 7.60 15.43 29.73
N ASP A 33 7.12 14.61 30.68
CA ASP A 33 6.60 15.02 32.00
C ASP A 33 7.64 15.72 32.90
N LEU A 34 8.92 15.67 32.54
CA LEU A 34 10.03 16.11 33.38
C LEU A 34 10.16 17.64 33.53
N GLN A 35 9.40 18.47 32.77
CA GLN A 35 9.52 19.95 32.82
C GLN A 35 8.23 20.73 33.17
N GLY A 36 7.20 20.07 33.71
CA GLY A 36 5.97 20.76 34.13
C GLY A 36 4.93 20.82 33.01
N GLU A 37 3.92 19.96 33.14
CA GLU A 37 2.86 19.66 32.17
C GLU A 37 2.17 20.91 31.59
N SER A 38 1.89 21.91 32.44
CA SER A 38 1.11 23.09 32.06
C SER A 38 1.88 24.12 31.23
N ALA A 39 3.20 24.26 31.43
CA ALA A 39 3.98 25.29 30.73
C ALA A 39 4.29 24.88 29.28
N SER A 40 4.56 23.60 29.03
CA SER A 40 4.94 23.10 27.71
C SER A 40 3.79 23.16 26.70
N ILE A 41 2.57 22.82 27.12
CA ILE A 41 1.40 22.85 26.23
C ILE A 41 0.92 24.29 26.01
N ALA A 42 0.91 25.12 27.06
CA ALA A 42 0.58 26.54 26.93
C ALA A 42 1.53 27.25 25.96
N ASN A 43 2.84 26.97 26.04
CA ASN A 43 3.82 27.51 25.11
C ASN A 43 3.62 27.01 23.67
N GLN A 44 3.27 25.73 23.49
CA GLN A 44 2.94 25.20 22.16
C GLN A 44 1.72 25.89 21.57
N ARG A 45 0.66 26.04 22.37
CA ARG A 45 -0.58 26.70 21.96
C ARG A 45 -0.32 28.16 21.59
N ASP A 46 0.30 28.93 22.47
CA ASP A 46 0.61 30.35 22.26
C ASP A 46 1.47 30.57 21.00
N MET A 47 2.46 29.69 20.77
CA MET A 47 3.28 29.74 19.56
C MET A 47 2.46 29.52 18.28
N LEU A 48 1.56 28.54 18.28
CA LEU A 48 0.72 28.18 17.13
C LEU A 48 -0.39 29.22 16.88
N GLU A 49 -1.00 29.75 17.94
CA GLU A 49 -1.99 30.82 17.88
C GLU A 49 -1.37 32.10 17.29
N LYS A 50 -0.21 32.53 17.80
CA LYS A 50 0.53 33.67 17.25
C LYS A 50 0.93 33.48 15.79
N TYR A 51 1.21 32.24 15.37
CA TYR A 51 1.49 31.96 13.97
C TYR A 51 0.25 32.13 13.10
N CYS A 52 -0.91 31.62 13.55
CA CYS A 52 -2.19 31.80 12.85
C CYS A 52 -2.57 33.28 12.76
N GLU A 53 -2.42 34.04 13.86
CA GLU A 53 -2.67 35.49 13.89
C GLU A 53 -1.82 36.25 12.88
N LYS A 54 -0.51 35.95 12.81
CA LYS A 54 0.41 36.58 11.84
C LYS A 54 0.03 36.29 10.38
N GLN A 55 -0.60 35.16 10.11
CA GLN A 55 -1.06 34.77 8.77
C GLN A 55 -2.50 35.21 8.47
N GLY A 56 -3.21 35.80 9.45
CA GLY A 56 -4.61 36.19 9.32
C GLY A 56 -5.57 35.00 9.28
N TRP A 57 -5.23 33.88 9.92
CA TRP A 57 -6.07 32.69 10.01
C TRP A 57 -6.87 32.68 11.31
N GLU A 58 -8.13 32.28 11.24
CA GLU A 58 -9.03 32.18 12.38
C GLU A 58 -8.82 30.85 13.11
N VAL A 59 -8.44 30.88 14.38
CA VAL A 59 -8.36 29.66 15.20
C VAL A 59 -9.77 29.31 15.71
N VAL A 60 -10.37 28.26 15.14
CA VAL A 60 -11.73 27.82 15.48
C VAL A 60 -11.75 26.92 16.71
N ALA A 61 -10.73 26.09 16.88
CA ALA A 61 -10.65 25.18 18.01
C ALA A 61 -9.20 24.77 18.30
N VAL A 62 -8.92 24.57 19.59
CA VAL A 62 -7.70 23.96 20.08
C VAL A 62 -8.04 22.57 20.61
N TYR A 63 -7.30 21.57 20.14
CA TYR A 63 -7.44 20.17 20.50
C TYR A 63 -6.19 19.72 21.24
N GLN A 64 -6.37 19.07 22.38
CA GLN A 64 -5.27 18.70 23.26
C GLN A 64 -5.43 17.27 23.76
N ASP A 65 -4.43 16.43 23.49
CA ASP A 65 -4.34 15.09 24.05
C ASP A 65 -3.14 15.00 25.00
N ASP A 66 -3.40 14.66 26.27
CA ASP A 66 -2.40 14.53 27.33
C ASP A 66 -2.21 13.06 27.75
N GLY A 67 -0.97 12.66 28.02
CA GLY A 67 -0.63 11.29 28.43
C GLY A 67 -0.80 10.21 27.35
N PHE A 68 -1.06 10.59 26.09
CA PHE A 68 -1.24 9.66 24.97
C PHE A 68 0.07 9.40 24.21
N THR A 69 0.29 8.14 23.87
CA THR A 69 1.45 7.74 23.06
C THR A 69 1.26 8.21 21.62
N GLY A 70 2.36 8.60 20.97
CA GLY A 70 2.36 8.97 19.55
C GLY A 70 2.00 7.81 18.60
N LEU A 71 1.97 6.56 19.09
CA LEU A 71 1.67 5.36 18.31
C LEU A 71 0.17 5.04 18.26
N ASN A 72 -0.59 5.48 19.27
CA ASN A 72 -2.04 5.29 19.31
C ASN A 72 -2.75 6.46 18.62
N MET A 73 -3.71 6.19 17.72
CA MET A 73 -4.56 7.21 17.07
C MET A 73 -5.99 7.24 17.63
N GLU A 74 -6.33 6.35 18.56
CA GLU A 74 -7.58 6.40 19.34
C GLU A 74 -7.47 7.43 20.46
N ARG A 75 -7.22 8.68 20.09
CA ARG A 75 -7.11 9.80 21.02
C ARG A 75 -8.39 10.64 20.99
N PRO A 76 -9.01 10.97 22.13
CA PRO A 76 -10.29 11.64 22.17
C PRO A 76 -10.33 12.96 21.39
N ASP A 77 -9.33 13.82 21.57
CA ASP A 77 -9.33 15.15 20.96
C ASP A 77 -8.90 15.12 19.49
N LEU A 78 -7.98 14.22 19.12
CA LEU A 78 -7.69 13.92 17.71
C LEU A 78 -8.96 13.46 16.97
N GLN A 79 -9.72 12.52 17.54
CA GLN A 79 -10.96 12.02 16.92
C GLN A 79 -12.03 13.12 16.85
N ARG A 80 -12.11 14.00 17.86
CA ARG A 80 -12.99 15.18 17.84
C ARG A 80 -12.62 16.15 16.71
N MET A 81 -11.33 16.36 16.47
CA MET A 81 -10.82 17.18 15.37
C MET A 81 -11.16 16.56 14.00
N LEU A 82 -10.92 15.26 13.82
CA LEU A 82 -11.23 14.56 12.57
C LEU A 82 -12.73 14.64 12.23
N ARG A 83 -13.61 14.47 13.22
CA ARG A 83 -15.07 14.63 13.02
C ARG A 83 -15.46 16.07 12.67
N ALA A 84 -14.80 17.07 13.23
CA ALA A 84 -15.04 18.47 12.90
C ALA A 84 -14.57 18.81 11.46
N ILE A 85 -13.51 18.16 10.99
CA ILE A 85 -13.06 18.20 9.59
C ILE A 85 -14.10 17.57 8.66
N GLU A 86 -14.63 16.39 8.99
CA GLU A 86 -15.68 15.74 8.18
C GLU A 86 -16.96 16.60 8.08
N ARG A 87 -17.27 17.34 9.15
CA ARG A 87 -18.36 18.33 9.18
C ARG A 87 -18.03 19.65 8.46
N ARG A 88 -16.86 19.76 7.83
CA ARG A 88 -16.35 20.95 7.14
C ARG A 88 -16.31 22.21 8.01
N GLN A 89 -16.09 22.04 9.31
CA GLN A 89 -15.96 23.16 10.25
C GLN A 89 -14.54 23.74 10.25
N ILE A 90 -13.55 22.93 9.87
CA ILE A 90 -12.13 23.25 9.84
C ILE A 90 -11.61 23.02 8.43
N ASN A 91 -10.75 23.90 7.93
CA ASN A 91 -10.06 23.73 6.64
C ASN A 91 -8.53 23.83 6.76
N LEU A 92 -8.00 24.02 7.97
CA LEU A 92 -6.58 24.06 8.26
C LEU A 92 -6.29 23.34 9.58
N VAL A 93 -5.28 22.49 9.63
CA VAL A 93 -4.77 21.85 10.84
C VAL A 93 -3.32 22.24 11.03
N ILE A 94 -2.97 22.73 12.21
CA ILE A 94 -1.61 23.13 12.55
C ILE A 94 -1.10 22.39 13.80
N THR A 95 0.15 21.94 13.71
CA THR A 95 0.88 21.27 14.79
C THR A 95 2.29 21.86 14.90
N LYS A 96 2.90 21.76 16.09
CA LYS A 96 4.31 22.15 16.28
C LYS A 96 5.24 21.31 15.41
N ASP A 97 5.07 20.01 15.47
CA ASP A 97 5.85 19.00 14.77
C ASP A 97 4.96 17.79 14.47
N LEU A 98 5.32 17.03 13.45
CA LEU A 98 4.60 15.88 12.94
C LEU A 98 4.40 14.80 14.00
N SER A 99 5.35 14.71 14.93
CA SER A 99 5.25 13.78 16.06
C SER A 99 4.04 14.05 16.95
N ARG A 100 3.45 15.26 16.91
CA ARG A 100 2.20 15.58 17.59
C ARG A 100 1.03 14.86 16.94
N LEU A 101 0.90 14.93 15.61
CA LEU A 101 -0.13 14.23 14.86
C LEU A 101 -0.03 12.71 15.09
N GLY A 102 1.15 12.14 14.88
CA GLY A 102 1.40 10.74 15.21
C GLY A 102 2.78 10.26 14.77
N ARG A 103 3.33 9.30 15.52
CA ARG A 103 4.59 8.59 15.23
C ARG A 103 4.38 7.33 14.38
N ASN A 104 3.13 6.88 14.23
CA ASN A 104 2.80 5.79 13.31
C ASN A 104 2.79 6.32 11.87
N TYR A 105 3.89 6.12 11.15
CA TYR A 105 4.08 6.58 9.77
C TYR A 105 2.91 6.24 8.83
N LEU A 106 2.30 5.07 9.01
CA LEU A 106 1.18 4.64 8.16
C LEU A 106 -0.07 5.47 8.41
N GLN A 107 -0.49 5.58 9.68
CA GLN A 107 -1.72 6.29 10.03
C GLN A 107 -1.55 7.79 9.84
N THR A 108 -0.39 8.35 10.19
CA THR A 108 -0.07 9.76 9.95
C THR A 108 0.01 10.06 8.45
N GLY A 109 0.65 9.19 7.67
CA GLY A 109 0.73 9.33 6.21
C GLY A 109 -0.64 9.29 5.55
N HIS A 110 -1.53 8.37 5.97
CA HIS A 110 -2.91 8.33 5.49
C HIS A 110 -3.68 9.62 5.79
N LEU A 111 -3.47 10.22 6.97
CA LEU A 111 -4.11 11.50 7.30
C LEU A 111 -3.63 12.63 6.37
N ILE A 112 -2.33 12.71 6.13
CA ILE A 112 -1.70 13.81 5.37
C ILE A 112 -1.93 13.69 3.86
N GLU A 113 -1.83 12.48 3.31
CA GLU A 113 -1.85 12.25 1.85
C GLU A 113 -3.25 11.92 1.31
N ASP A 114 -4.17 11.38 2.13
CA ASP A 114 -5.53 11.03 1.69
C ASP A 114 -6.60 11.82 2.44
N PHE A 115 -6.69 11.68 3.76
CA PHE A 115 -7.82 12.22 4.52
C PHE A 115 -7.92 13.76 4.46
N PHE A 116 -6.82 14.48 4.72
CA PHE A 116 -6.85 15.94 4.68
C PHE A 116 -7.10 16.49 3.26
N PRO A 117 -6.38 16.04 2.21
CA PRO A 117 -6.65 16.50 0.85
C PRO A 117 -8.08 16.19 0.38
N ARG A 118 -8.60 15.00 0.68
CA ARG A 118 -9.97 14.59 0.32
C ARG A 118 -11.05 15.45 0.98
N ASN A 119 -10.78 15.98 2.18
CA ASN A 119 -11.67 16.89 2.89
C ASN A 119 -11.37 18.38 2.61
N GLY A 120 -10.42 18.69 1.72
CA GLY A 120 -10.02 20.07 1.41
C GLY A 120 -9.34 20.78 2.59
N VAL A 121 -8.67 20.02 3.45
CA VAL A 121 -7.94 20.52 4.62
C VAL A 121 -6.46 20.65 4.30
N ARG A 122 -5.90 21.81 4.62
CA ARG A 122 -4.45 22.03 4.63
C ARG A 122 -3.89 21.59 5.98
N TYR A 123 -2.80 20.83 5.98
CA TYR A 123 -2.02 20.48 7.16
C TYR A 123 -0.65 21.19 7.17
N ILE A 124 -0.27 21.70 8.34
CA ILE A 124 1.00 22.37 8.60
C ILE A 124 1.67 21.77 9.85
N ALA A 125 2.93 21.38 9.73
CA ALA A 125 3.82 21.09 10.86
C ALA A 125 4.95 22.11 10.86
N MET A 126 4.97 23.02 11.84
CA MET A 126 5.84 24.19 11.77
C MET A 126 7.34 23.86 11.80
N ASN A 127 7.76 23.00 12.73
CA ASN A 127 9.18 22.69 12.93
C ASN A 127 9.74 21.78 11.83
N ASP A 128 8.91 20.91 11.28
CA ASP A 128 9.31 19.97 10.22
C ASP A 128 9.21 20.60 8.83
N GLY A 129 8.77 21.87 8.73
CA GLY A 129 8.63 22.57 7.47
C GLY A 129 7.57 21.97 6.53
N ILE A 130 6.66 21.15 7.05
CA ILE A 130 5.62 20.49 6.26
C ILE A 130 4.45 21.44 6.09
N ASP A 131 4.02 21.66 4.86
CA ASP A 131 2.86 22.45 4.50
C ASP A 131 2.21 21.88 3.25
N THR A 132 1.20 21.03 3.41
CA THR A 132 0.51 20.29 2.31
C THR A 132 0.05 21.14 1.10
N LEU A 133 -0.05 22.47 1.24
CA LEU A 133 -0.36 23.36 0.12
C LEU A 133 0.88 23.74 -0.72
N ARG A 134 2.07 23.72 -0.12
CA ARG A 134 3.34 24.03 -0.78
C ARG A 134 3.89 22.80 -1.48
N ASP A 135 4.36 22.97 -2.71
CA ASP A 135 4.89 21.88 -3.55
C ASP A 135 6.23 21.31 -3.01
N ASN A 136 6.95 22.10 -2.21
CA ASN A 136 8.25 21.72 -1.63
C ASN A 136 8.12 21.11 -0.22
N ASN A 137 7.21 20.14 -0.08
CA ASN A 137 7.05 19.40 1.16
C ASN A 137 8.05 18.26 1.25
N ASP A 138 8.82 18.22 2.34
CA ASP A 138 9.69 17.09 2.67
C ASP A 138 8.89 15.90 3.25
N ILE A 139 7.84 15.50 2.51
CA ILE A 139 6.98 14.33 2.78
C ILE A 139 7.38 13.13 1.91
N ALA A 140 8.45 13.24 1.13
CA ALA A 140 8.97 12.17 0.29
C ALA A 140 9.20 10.84 1.05
N PRO A 141 9.71 10.85 2.31
CA PRO A 141 9.81 9.62 3.09
C PRO A 141 8.46 8.94 3.34
N PHE A 142 7.39 9.71 3.58
CA PHE A 142 6.03 9.17 3.79
C PHE A 142 5.46 8.56 2.52
N LYS A 143 5.60 9.27 1.39
CA LYS A 143 5.16 8.76 0.08
C LYS A 143 5.85 7.44 -0.26
N ASN A 144 7.15 7.33 0.03
CA ASN A 144 7.89 6.09 -0.20
C ASN A 144 7.40 4.94 0.68
N ILE A 145 7.17 5.18 1.98
CA ILE A 145 6.63 4.15 2.89
C ILE A 145 5.23 3.70 2.45
N LEU A 146 4.34 4.63 2.11
CA LEU A 146 2.99 4.32 1.64
C LEU A 146 3.02 3.51 0.35
N ASN A 147 3.84 3.90 -0.63
CA ASN A 147 3.99 3.17 -1.89
C ASN A 147 4.54 1.75 -1.68
N GLU A 148 5.52 1.58 -0.78
CA GLU A 148 6.04 0.26 -0.43
C GLU A 148 4.97 -0.62 0.22
N MET A 149 4.12 -0.02 1.08
CA MET A 149 3.02 -0.73 1.72
C MET A 149 1.92 -1.15 0.75
N TYR A 150 1.46 -0.25 -0.13
CA TYR A 150 0.50 -0.61 -1.18
C TYR A 150 1.02 -1.77 -2.02
N SER A 151 2.30 -1.74 -2.37
CA SER A 151 2.97 -2.82 -3.11
C SER A 151 2.98 -4.15 -2.33
N LYS A 152 3.29 -4.11 -1.02
CA LYS A 152 3.28 -5.29 -0.14
C LYS A 152 1.88 -5.87 0.03
N ASP A 153 0.85 -5.04 0.22
CA ASP A 153 -0.53 -5.50 0.38
C ASP A 153 -1.10 -6.11 -0.90
N ILE A 154 -0.81 -5.51 -2.06
CA ILE A 154 -1.14 -6.12 -3.36
C ILE A 154 -0.46 -7.48 -3.48
N SER A 155 0.83 -7.58 -3.15
CA SER A 155 1.58 -8.83 -3.19
C SER A 155 0.97 -9.91 -2.29
N LYS A 156 0.57 -9.56 -1.06
CA LYS A 156 -0.12 -10.47 -0.14
C LYS A 156 -1.46 -10.95 -0.70
N LYS A 157 -2.28 -10.06 -1.26
CA LYS A 157 -3.58 -10.40 -1.88
C LYS A 157 -3.40 -11.31 -3.09
N VAL A 158 -2.42 -11.02 -3.93
CA VAL A 158 -2.09 -11.85 -5.09
C VAL A 158 -1.66 -13.24 -4.61
N HIS A 159 -0.75 -13.33 -3.65
CA HIS A 159 -0.29 -14.60 -3.09
C HIS A 159 -1.42 -15.40 -2.46
N SER A 160 -2.29 -14.78 -1.65
CA SER A 160 -3.43 -15.45 -1.04
C SER A 160 -4.43 -15.96 -2.09
N SER A 161 -4.64 -15.21 -3.17
CA SER A 161 -5.48 -15.65 -4.29
C SER A 161 -4.91 -16.88 -5.00
N TYR A 162 -3.59 -16.94 -5.20
CA TYR A 162 -2.91 -18.10 -5.78
C TYR A 162 -2.98 -19.30 -4.85
N LEU A 163 -2.81 -19.10 -3.54
CA LEU A 163 -2.89 -20.17 -2.54
C LEU A 163 -4.30 -20.78 -2.49
N LEU A 164 -5.35 -19.94 -2.52
CA LEU A 164 -6.74 -20.40 -2.57
C LEU A 164 -7.02 -21.23 -3.83
N LYS A 165 -6.50 -20.81 -4.99
CA LYS A 165 -6.61 -21.58 -6.24
C LYS A 165 -5.87 -22.91 -6.12
N ALA A 166 -4.64 -22.91 -5.57
CA ALA A 166 -3.87 -24.13 -5.35
C ALA A 166 -4.58 -25.12 -4.41
N GLN A 167 -5.18 -24.65 -3.31
CA GLN A 167 -5.97 -25.48 -2.39
C GLN A 167 -7.20 -26.10 -3.05
N LYS A 168 -7.81 -25.41 -4.01
CA LYS A 168 -8.92 -25.94 -4.83
C LYS A 168 -8.45 -26.88 -5.95
N GLY A 169 -7.15 -27.19 -6.03
CA GLY A 169 -6.57 -28.00 -7.11
C GLY A 169 -6.58 -27.28 -8.47
N GLN A 170 -6.78 -25.97 -8.49
CA GLN A 170 -6.85 -25.17 -9.71
C GLN A 170 -5.45 -24.82 -10.21
N PHE A 171 -5.18 -25.11 -11.47
CA PHE A 171 -3.96 -24.78 -12.15
C PHE A 171 -3.96 -23.32 -12.63
N THR A 172 -2.93 -22.56 -12.29
CA THR A 172 -2.85 -21.11 -12.60
C THR A 172 -1.78 -20.76 -13.63
N GLY A 173 -0.99 -21.75 -14.07
CA GLY A 173 0.08 -21.53 -15.04
C GLY A 173 -0.43 -21.27 -16.45
N CYS A 174 0.37 -20.55 -17.26
CA CYS A 174 0.03 -20.30 -18.67
C CYS A 174 0.12 -21.58 -19.52
N LEU A 175 1.12 -22.42 -19.27
CA LEU A 175 1.41 -23.65 -20.00
C LEU A 175 1.23 -24.86 -19.09
N ALA A 176 0.50 -25.89 -19.54
CA ALA A 176 0.34 -27.12 -18.77
C ALA A 176 1.68 -27.85 -18.60
N PRO A 177 1.92 -28.51 -17.46
CA PRO A 177 3.07 -29.39 -17.28
C PRO A 177 3.07 -30.54 -18.30
N PHE A 178 4.25 -31.03 -18.68
CA PHE A 178 4.37 -32.16 -19.60
C PHE A 178 3.69 -33.41 -19.03
N GLY A 179 2.96 -34.16 -19.87
CA GLY A 179 2.07 -35.24 -19.43
C GLY A 179 0.62 -34.81 -19.14
N TYR A 180 0.35 -33.51 -19.15
CA TYR A 180 -0.99 -32.93 -18.95
C TYR A 180 -1.33 -31.94 -20.06
N ARG A 181 -2.63 -31.75 -20.27
CA ARG A 181 -3.21 -30.72 -21.14
C ARG A 181 -4.21 -29.89 -20.35
N LYS A 182 -4.42 -28.64 -20.75
CA LYS A 182 -5.51 -27.84 -20.17
C LYS A 182 -6.85 -28.39 -20.65
N ASP A 183 -7.83 -28.38 -19.78
CA ASP A 183 -9.22 -28.63 -20.18
C ASP A 183 -9.68 -27.49 -21.14
N PRO A 184 -10.27 -27.82 -22.30
CA PRO A 184 -10.91 -26.83 -23.17
C PRO A 184 -12.00 -26.01 -22.48
N GLU A 185 -12.73 -26.61 -21.53
CA GLU A 185 -13.87 -26.01 -20.84
C GLU A 185 -13.45 -25.23 -19.58
N ASP A 186 -12.42 -25.68 -18.86
CA ASP A 186 -11.85 -24.97 -17.71
C ASP A 186 -10.32 -24.82 -17.79
N LYS A 187 -9.88 -23.58 -18.04
CA LYS A 187 -8.44 -23.24 -18.12
C LYS A 187 -7.65 -23.51 -16.84
N ASN A 188 -8.33 -23.66 -15.71
CA ASN A 188 -7.72 -24.00 -14.42
C ASN A 188 -7.80 -25.48 -14.08
N HIS A 189 -8.34 -26.32 -14.97
CA HIS A 189 -8.35 -27.77 -14.83
C HIS A 189 -7.32 -28.40 -15.77
N LEU A 190 -6.63 -29.43 -15.29
CA LEU A 190 -5.66 -30.19 -16.05
C LEU A 190 -6.20 -31.59 -16.31
N LEU A 191 -6.23 -31.98 -17.58
CA LEU A 191 -6.54 -33.31 -18.04
C LEU A 191 -5.25 -34.07 -18.32
N ILE A 192 -5.29 -35.40 -18.16
CA ILE A 192 -4.18 -36.26 -18.57
C ILE A 192 -4.09 -36.21 -20.10
N ASP A 193 -2.87 -36.07 -20.60
CA ASP A 193 -2.59 -36.16 -22.03
C ASP A 193 -2.15 -37.58 -22.37
N GLU A 194 -3.03 -38.34 -23.02
CA GLU A 194 -2.82 -39.75 -23.37
C GLU A 194 -1.54 -39.99 -24.19
N GLU A 195 -1.08 -38.99 -24.94
CA GLU A 195 0.11 -39.11 -25.80
C GLU A 195 1.41 -38.90 -25.00
N THR A 196 1.44 -37.92 -24.09
CA THR A 196 2.66 -37.55 -23.37
C THR A 196 2.74 -38.14 -21.95
N ALA A 197 1.60 -38.51 -21.35
CA ALA A 197 1.55 -39.12 -20.02
C ALA A 197 2.30 -40.46 -19.91
N PRO A 198 2.27 -41.37 -20.91
CA PRO A 198 3.07 -42.60 -20.87
C PRO A 198 4.57 -42.33 -20.76
N ILE A 199 5.08 -41.27 -21.40
CA ILE A 199 6.49 -40.86 -21.34
C ILE A 199 6.86 -40.44 -19.91
N VAL A 200 5.99 -39.66 -19.24
CA VAL A 200 6.21 -39.26 -17.84
C VAL A 200 6.22 -40.50 -16.94
N ARG A 201 5.26 -41.42 -17.10
CA ARG A 201 5.23 -42.67 -16.33
C ARG A 201 6.48 -43.52 -16.56
N LEU A 202 6.99 -43.58 -17.79
CA LEU A 202 8.24 -44.27 -18.14
C LEU A 202 9.45 -43.66 -17.42
N ILE A 203 9.56 -42.33 -17.40
CA ILE A 203 10.62 -41.60 -16.70
C ILE A 203 10.61 -41.91 -15.20
N PHE A 204 9.44 -41.83 -14.56
CA PHE A 204 9.28 -42.19 -13.16
C PHE A 204 9.56 -43.67 -12.91
N GLY A 205 9.17 -44.57 -13.83
CA GLY A 205 9.50 -45.99 -13.76
C GLY A 205 11.01 -46.25 -13.75
N TYR A 206 11.80 -45.56 -14.59
CA TYR A 206 13.25 -45.67 -14.53
C TYR A 206 13.84 -45.13 -13.23
N ALA A 207 13.31 -44.03 -12.71
CA ALA A 207 13.75 -43.47 -11.43
C ALA A 207 13.46 -44.42 -10.25
N LEU A 208 12.26 -45.03 -10.23
CA LEU A 208 11.88 -46.04 -9.23
C LEU A 208 12.78 -47.28 -9.28
N ASN A 209 13.27 -47.65 -10.46
CA ASN A 209 14.24 -48.74 -10.64
C ASN A 209 15.70 -48.33 -10.30
N GLY A 210 15.90 -47.17 -9.68
CA GLY A 210 17.22 -46.71 -9.21
C GLY A 210 18.12 -46.10 -10.29
N HIS A 211 17.59 -45.82 -11.48
CA HIS A 211 18.38 -45.19 -12.54
C HIS A 211 18.50 -43.67 -12.34
N GLY A 212 19.73 -43.16 -12.46
CA GLY A 212 20.00 -41.73 -12.37
C GLY A 212 19.56 -40.93 -13.62
N PRO A 213 19.46 -39.59 -13.52
CA PRO A 213 18.96 -38.73 -14.61
C PRO A 213 19.73 -38.88 -15.94
N ASN A 214 21.05 -39.08 -15.87
CA ASN A 214 21.89 -39.27 -17.06
C ASN A 214 21.56 -40.55 -17.82
N TYR A 215 21.21 -41.62 -17.09
CA TYR A 215 20.77 -42.87 -17.70
C TYR A 215 19.43 -42.67 -18.41
N ILE A 216 18.47 -42.03 -17.73
CA ILE A 216 17.14 -41.74 -18.27
C ILE A 216 17.26 -40.92 -19.56
N ARG A 217 18.05 -39.83 -19.55
CA ARG A 217 18.31 -39.00 -20.74
C ARG A 217 18.80 -39.83 -21.93
N ARG A 218 19.84 -40.66 -21.72
CA ARG A 218 20.42 -41.49 -22.80
C ARG A 218 19.43 -42.52 -23.33
N ARG A 219 18.58 -43.07 -22.46
CA ARG A 219 17.52 -44.00 -22.86
C ARG A 219 16.46 -43.32 -23.72
N LEU A 220 15.93 -42.18 -23.27
CA LEU A 220 14.96 -41.40 -24.04
C LEU A 220 15.53 -40.97 -25.40
N GLU A 221 16.80 -40.58 -25.45
CA GLU A 221 17.50 -40.22 -26.69
C GLU A 221 17.65 -41.41 -27.64
N LYS A 222 18.01 -42.59 -27.12
CA LYS A 222 18.10 -43.84 -27.90
C LYS A 222 16.74 -44.27 -28.45
N GLU A 223 15.68 -44.08 -27.67
CA GLU A 223 14.29 -44.36 -28.06
C GLU A 223 13.69 -43.25 -28.94
N LYS A 224 14.46 -42.20 -29.24
CA LYS A 224 14.06 -41.05 -30.06
C LYS A 224 12.80 -40.33 -29.54
N ILE A 225 12.61 -40.32 -28.22
CA ILE A 225 11.48 -39.65 -27.58
C ILE A 225 11.74 -38.13 -27.61
N PRO A 226 10.85 -37.32 -28.22
CA PRO A 226 11.04 -35.88 -28.29
C PRO A 226 10.97 -35.19 -26.93
N CYS A 227 11.75 -34.12 -26.76
CA CYS A 227 11.74 -33.32 -25.53
C CYS A 227 10.44 -32.48 -25.40
N PRO A 228 10.04 -32.07 -24.19
CA PRO A 228 8.81 -31.28 -23.99
C PRO A 228 8.73 -30.00 -24.83
N THR A 229 9.88 -29.38 -25.14
CA THR A 229 9.94 -28.18 -26.01
C THR A 229 9.52 -28.49 -27.45
N TRP A 230 9.80 -29.68 -27.96
CA TRP A 230 9.36 -30.12 -29.28
C TRP A 230 7.84 -30.24 -29.32
N TRP A 231 7.24 -30.91 -28.32
CA TRP A 231 5.78 -31.05 -28.18
C TRP A 231 5.06 -29.71 -28.09
N ASN A 232 5.61 -28.78 -27.31
CA ASN A 232 5.05 -27.43 -27.19
C ASN A 232 5.11 -26.64 -28.51
N ARG A 233 6.08 -26.92 -29.39
CA ARG A 233 6.16 -26.30 -30.73
C ARG A 233 5.16 -26.93 -31.68
N GLU A 234 5.09 -28.26 -31.71
CA GLU A 234 4.14 -29.01 -32.53
C GLU A 234 2.69 -28.56 -32.26
N ARG A 235 2.38 -28.31 -30.97
CA ARG A 235 1.06 -27.85 -30.52
C ARG A 235 0.84 -26.34 -30.61
N GLY A 236 1.77 -25.58 -31.19
CA GLY A 236 1.67 -24.12 -31.34
C GLY A 236 1.71 -23.33 -30.03
N LEU A 237 2.12 -23.96 -28.92
CA LEU A 237 2.20 -23.34 -27.59
C LEU A 237 3.50 -22.53 -27.40
N ARG A 238 4.47 -22.67 -28.32
CA ARG A 238 5.74 -21.94 -28.28
C ARG A 238 6.26 -21.66 -29.69
N ASN A 239 6.23 -20.38 -30.09
CA ASN A 239 6.57 -19.95 -31.45
C ASN A 239 8.01 -19.45 -31.63
N THR A 240 8.79 -19.28 -30.55
CA THR A 240 10.16 -18.78 -30.61
C THR A 240 11.20 -19.90 -30.48
N ARG A 241 12.09 -20.01 -31.46
CA ARG A 241 13.37 -20.73 -31.31
C ARG A 241 14.32 -19.85 -30.52
N THR A 242 14.43 -20.11 -29.22
CA THR A 242 15.57 -19.61 -28.45
C THR A 242 16.82 -20.24 -29.08
N LYS A 243 17.76 -19.40 -29.54
CA LYS A 243 19.06 -19.83 -30.08
C LYS A 243 19.85 -20.60 -29.02
#